data_AF-A0A7Z9GG10-F1
#
_entry.id   AF-A0A7Z9GG10-F1
#
_cell.length_a   1.000
_cell.length_b   1.000
_cell.length_c   1.000
_cell.angle_alpha   90.00
_cell.angle_beta   90.00
_cell.angle_gamma   90.00
#
_symmetry.space_group_name_H-M   'P 1'
#
loop_
_entity.id
_entity.type
_entity.pdbx_description
1 polymer ?
#
loop_
_entity_poly.entity_id
_entity_poly.type
_entity_poly.pdbx_seq_one_letter_code
_entity_poly.pdbx_strand_id
1 'polypeptide(L)'
;MKITILSLAVLSILGLTSCEKKDWGKKHCESSLDKEGSYKEYIYEPLVTSDNCDCIVAGKVKYVGECGTLALLDYGDGTCDDIATKTICVDGDCDHCGAYTVEVVLECTGKDPE
;
A
#
# COMPACT_ATOMS: atom_id res chain seq x y z
N MET A 1 -14.55 52.41 10.64
CA MET A 1 -14.71 50.95 10.58
C MET A 1 -15.16 50.60 9.17
N LYS A 2 -14.29 50.00 8.36
CA LYS A 2 -14.56 49.65 6.96
C LYS A 2 -14.40 48.13 6.87
N ILE A 3 -15.52 47.44 6.71
CA ILE A 3 -15.58 46.00 6.49
C ILE A 3 -15.32 45.80 4.99
N THR A 4 -14.23 45.11 4.66
CA THR A 4 -13.89 44.77 3.26
C THR A 4 -14.04 43.26 3.12
N ILE A 5 -15.17 42.83 2.56
CA ILE A 5 -15.44 41.45 2.18
C ILE A 5 -15.08 41.36 0.69
N LEU A 6 -13.98 40.69 0.37
CA LEU A 6 -13.63 40.20 -0.96
C LEU A 6 -13.37 38.71 -0.78
N SER A 7 -14.41 37.89 -0.83
CA SER A 7 -14.71 37.05 -1.99
C SER A 7 -13.48 36.34 -2.55
N LEU A 8 -13.28 35.10 -2.11
CA LEU A 8 -12.93 33.98 -2.97
C LEU A 8 -13.29 32.72 -2.18
N ALA A 9 -14.51 32.26 -2.42
CA ALA A 9 -14.86 30.87 -2.24
C ALA A 9 -13.94 30.09 -3.19
N VAL A 10 -12.80 29.63 -2.68
CA VAL A 10 -12.13 28.50 -3.29
C VAL A 10 -12.91 27.29 -2.84
N LEU A 11 -14.00 27.04 -3.58
CA LEU A 11 -14.52 25.70 -3.80
C LEU A 11 -13.36 24.87 -4.34
N SER A 12 -12.46 24.42 -3.46
CA SER A 12 -11.57 23.30 -3.73
C SER A 12 -12.45 22.07 -3.66
N ILE A 13 -13.23 21.91 -4.72
CA ILE A 13 -13.71 20.64 -5.24
C ILE A 13 -12.43 19.84 -5.52
N LEU A 14 -11.81 19.30 -4.46
CA LEU A 14 -10.81 18.25 -4.63
C LEU A 14 -11.62 17.07 -5.13
N GLY A 15 -11.46 16.85 -6.43
CA GLY A 15 -12.34 16.07 -7.25
C GLY A 15 -12.60 14.71 -6.61
N LEU A 16 -13.88 14.37 -6.52
CA LEU A 16 -14.30 12.99 -6.59
C LEU A 16 -13.76 12.48 -7.94
N THR A 17 -12.56 11.89 -7.95
CA THR A 17 -12.13 11.05 -9.06
C THR A 17 -13.02 9.81 -9.00
N SER A 18 -14.21 9.98 -9.57
CA SER A 18 -15.12 8.92 -9.94
C SER A 18 -14.30 7.94 -10.76
N CYS A 19 -14.07 6.76 -10.19
CA CYS A 19 -13.41 5.63 -10.82
C CYS A 19 -14.31 5.20 -11.99
N GLU A 20 -14.17 5.83 -13.16
CA GLU A 20 -14.92 5.47 -14.36
C GLU A 20 -14.40 4.11 -14.85
N LYS A 21 -15.15 3.04 -14.58
CA LYS A 21 -14.88 1.72 -15.14
C LYS A 21 -15.11 1.76 -16.65
N LYS A 22 -14.06 2.02 -17.42
CA LYS A 22 -14.01 1.77 -18.87
C LYS A 22 -12.82 0.89 -19.17
N ASP A 23 -13.01 -0.42 -19.11
CA ASP A 23 -12.06 -1.36 -19.69
C ASP A 23 -12.79 -2.37 -20.57
N TRP A 24 -12.86 -2.04 -21.87
CA TRP A 24 -13.09 -3.02 -22.93
C TRP A 24 -11.71 -3.48 -23.41
N GLY A 25 -11.33 -4.71 -23.07
CA GLY A 25 -10.26 -5.44 -23.77
C GLY A 25 -8.97 -5.76 -23.01
N LYS A 26 -8.85 -5.45 -21.72
CA LYS A 26 -7.74 -6.03 -20.92
C LYS A 26 -8.06 -7.47 -20.53
N LYS A 27 -7.08 -8.36 -20.67
CA LYS A 27 -7.16 -9.71 -20.10
C LYS A 27 -7.50 -9.55 -18.62
N HIS A 28 -8.56 -10.21 -18.16
CA HIS A 28 -8.92 -10.24 -16.75
C HIS A 28 -7.78 -10.95 -16.01
N CYS A 29 -6.87 -10.20 -15.42
CA CYS A 29 -5.80 -10.77 -14.60
C CYS A 29 -6.46 -11.21 -13.30
N GLU A 30 -6.71 -12.50 -13.17
CA GLU A 30 -7.07 -13.07 -11.87
C GLU A 30 -5.81 -13.00 -11.00
N SER A 31 -5.76 -12.01 -10.10
CA SER A 31 -4.63 -11.80 -9.20
C SER A 31 -4.61 -12.91 -8.15
N SER A 32 -4.05 -14.06 -8.49
CA SER A 32 -3.98 -15.16 -7.51
C SER A 32 -2.80 -14.97 -6.57
N LEU A 33 -2.91 -14.02 -5.62
CA LEU A 33 -2.07 -13.96 -4.43
C LEU A 33 -2.23 -15.22 -3.55
N ASP A 34 -3.27 -16.02 -3.79
CA ASP A 34 -3.60 -17.28 -3.12
C ASP A 34 -2.78 -18.50 -3.58
N LYS A 35 -2.04 -18.41 -4.69
CA LYS A 35 -1.22 -19.52 -5.20
C LYS A 35 0.26 -19.26 -4.91
N GLU A 36 0.80 -19.99 -3.95
CA GLU A 36 2.23 -19.99 -3.66
C GLU A 36 3.02 -20.32 -4.94
N GLY A 37 4.06 -19.53 -5.23
CA GLY A 37 4.88 -19.65 -6.45
C GLY A 37 4.35 -18.91 -7.69
N SER A 38 3.19 -18.24 -7.62
CA SER A 38 2.66 -17.43 -8.74
C SER A 38 3.27 -16.03 -8.86
N TYR A 39 4.02 -15.59 -7.85
CA TYR A 39 4.60 -14.27 -7.74
C TYR A 39 6.04 -14.31 -7.24
N LYS A 40 6.76 -13.20 -7.48
CA LYS A 40 8.11 -12.94 -6.98
C LYS A 40 8.10 -11.76 -6.04
N GLU A 41 8.95 -11.82 -5.03
CA GLU A 41 9.12 -10.74 -4.06
C GLU A 41 10.32 -9.87 -4.42
N TYR A 42 10.16 -8.56 -4.27
CA TYR A 42 11.21 -7.58 -4.52
C TYR A 42 11.27 -6.58 -3.38
N ILE A 43 12.44 -6.42 -2.77
CA ILE A 43 12.70 -5.31 -1.84
C ILE A 43 12.72 -4.02 -2.67
N TYR A 44 11.63 -3.27 -2.57
CA TYR A 44 11.43 -2.02 -3.28
C TYR A 44 12.10 -0.85 -2.54
N GLU A 45 12.01 -0.85 -1.21
CA GLU A 45 12.77 0.03 -0.33
C GLU A 45 13.48 -0.82 0.73
N PRO A 46 14.75 -0.51 1.09
CA PRO A 46 15.53 -1.32 2.01
C PRO A 46 14.81 -1.58 3.33
N LEU A 47 14.87 -2.83 3.80
CA LEU A 47 14.27 -3.23 5.07
C LEU A 47 15.15 -2.77 6.23
N VAL A 48 14.53 -2.18 7.25
CA VAL A 48 15.18 -1.74 8.48
C VAL A 48 14.59 -2.53 9.65
N THR A 49 15.44 -3.23 10.37
CA THR A 49 15.09 -3.91 11.62
C THR A 49 15.48 -3.05 12.81
N SER A 50 14.67 -3.09 13.88
CA SER A 50 14.96 -2.41 15.13
C SER A 50 15.22 -3.42 16.24
N ASP A 51 16.43 -3.43 16.80
CA ASP A 51 16.80 -4.29 17.94
C ASP A 51 15.99 -3.99 19.21
N ASN A 52 15.37 -2.81 19.31
CA ASN A 52 14.51 -2.47 20.45
C ASN A 52 13.12 -3.11 20.35
N CYS A 53 12.75 -3.56 19.15
CA CYS A 53 11.38 -3.98 18.81
C CYS A 53 11.36 -5.39 18.24
N ASP A 54 12.53 -5.94 17.85
CA ASP A 54 12.69 -7.25 17.23
C ASP A 54 11.79 -7.44 15.99
N CYS A 55 11.50 -6.33 15.29
CA CYS A 55 10.65 -6.23 14.12
C CYS A 55 11.37 -5.53 12.97
N ILE A 56 10.90 -5.77 11.74
CA ILE A 56 11.08 -4.83 10.63
C ILE A 56 10.16 -3.65 10.88
N VAL A 57 10.72 -2.44 10.91
CA VAL A 57 10.00 -1.18 11.24
C VAL A 57 9.93 -0.21 10.07
N ALA A 58 10.66 -0.47 8.99
CA ALA A 58 10.60 0.32 7.76
C ALA A 58 11.07 -0.46 6.54
N GLY A 59 10.72 0.06 5.37
CA GLY A 59 11.04 -0.54 4.06
C GLY A 59 9.80 -1.08 3.37
N LYS A 60 9.95 -1.51 2.12
CA LYS A 60 8.82 -1.91 1.28
C LYS A 60 9.14 -3.12 0.43
N VAL A 61 8.21 -4.06 0.35
CA VAL A 61 8.30 -5.25 -0.50
C VAL A 61 7.17 -5.26 -1.52
N LYS A 62 7.51 -5.47 -2.79
CA LYS A 62 6.54 -5.70 -3.86
C LYS A 62 6.38 -7.18 -4.14
N TYR A 63 5.13 -7.61 -4.26
CA TYR A 63 4.74 -8.92 -4.77
C TYR A 63 4.36 -8.76 -6.24
N VAL A 64 5.17 -9.30 -7.15
CA VAL A 64 5.02 -9.11 -8.59
C VAL A 64 4.66 -10.44 -9.25
N GLY A 65 3.50 -10.49 -9.89
CA GLY A 65 3.04 -11.63 -10.70
C GLY A 65 3.20 -11.37 -12.20
N GLU A 66 2.56 -12.20 -13.02
CA GLU A 66 2.64 -12.10 -14.48
C GLU A 66 2.13 -10.75 -15.04
N CYS A 67 1.11 -10.16 -14.39
CA CYS A 67 0.50 -8.90 -14.83
C CYS A 67 1.07 -7.65 -14.13
N GLY A 68 2.16 -7.77 -13.37
CA GLY A 68 2.76 -6.66 -12.63
C GLY A 68 2.59 -6.78 -11.11
N THR A 69 2.65 -5.64 -10.42
CA THR A 69 2.56 -5.60 -8.94
C THR A 69 1.16 -6.03 -8.50
N LEU A 70 1.09 -7.10 -7.72
CA LEU A 70 -0.15 -7.61 -7.11
C LEU A 70 -0.38 -6.97 -5.74
N ALA A 71 0.70 -6.76 -4.98
CA ALA A 71 0.64 -6.09 -3.70
C ALA A 71 1.94 -5.35 -3.37
N LEU A 72 1.81 -4.33 -2.53
CA LEU A 72 2.90 -3.63 -1.88
C LEU A 72 2.73 -3.79 -0.37
N LEU A 73 3.74 -4.31 0.32
CA LEU A 73 3.79 -4.34 1.78
C LEU A 73 4.76 -3.25 2.24
N ASP A 74 4.26 -2.33 3.04
CA ASP A 74 4.97 -1.20 3.62
C ASP A 74 5.09 -1.40 5.12
N TYR A 75 6.33 -1.47 5.63
CA TYR A 75 6.62 -1.73 7.04
C TYR A 75 6.61 -0.46 7.89
N GLY A 76 6.33 0.71 7.30
CA GLY A 76 6.24 1.97 8.04
C GLY A 76 7.53 2.80 7.97
N ASP A 77 7.68 3.69 8.94
CA ASP A 77 8.67 4.78 8.92
C ASP A 77 9.78 4.65 9.97
N GLY A 78 9.86 3.52 10.66
CA GLY A 78 10.77 3.25 11.76
C GLY A 78 10.12 3.25 13.14
N THR A 79 8.82 3.54 13.22
CA THR A 79 8.02 3.43 14.45
C THR A 79 7.84 1.97 14.86
N CYS A 80 7.84 1.69 16.16
CA CYS A 80 7.56 0.37 16.71
C CYS A 80 6.10 0.25 17.12
N ASP A 81 5.26 -0.13 16.16
CA ASP A 81 3.82 -0.32 16.34
C ASP A 81 3.34 -1.72 15.91
N ASP A 82 4.27 -2.58 15.47
CA ASP A 82 4.04 -3.94 14.97
C ASP A 82 3.03 -3.99 13.80
N ILE A 83 2.85 -2.88 13.06
CA ILE A 83 1.87 -2.77 11.99
C ILE A 83 2.59 -2.54 10.66
N ALA A 84 2.29 -3.40 9.68
CA ALA A 84 2.58 -3.16 8.28
C ALA A 84 1.30 -2.84 7.51
N THR A 85 1.45 -2.12 6.42
CA THR A 85 0.37 -1.73 5.52
C THR A 85 0.50 -2.52 4.22
N LYS A 86 -0.49 -3.36 3.91
CA LYS A 86 -0.52 -4.12 2.65
C LYS A 86 -1.53 -3.51 1.69
N THR A 87 -1.05 -2.95 0.59
CA THR A 87 -1.88 -2.46 -0.52
C THR A 87 -2.05 -3.55 -1.56
N ILE A 88 -3.29 -3.89 -1.89
CA ILE A 88 -3.66 -4.75 -3.01
C ILE A 88 -3.84 -3.88 -4.24
N CYS A 89 -3.00 -4.11 -5.25
CA CYS A 89 -2.88 -3.27 -6.43
C CYS A 89 -3.82 -3.75 -7.54
N VAL A 90 -4.23 -2.85 -8.42
CA VAL A 90 -5.13 -3.17 -9.56
C VAL A 90 -4.37 -2.90 -10.86
N ASP A 91 -4.37 -3.87 -11.77
CA ASP A 91 -3.65 -3.79 -13.05
C ASP A 91 -2.16 -3.42 -12.91
N GLY A 92 -1.52 -3.81 -11.81
CA GLY A 92 -0.11 -3.48 -11.53
C GLY A 92 0.13 -2.13 -10.86
N ASP A 93 -0.93 -1.33 -10.63
CA ASP A 93 -0.89 0.00 -10.04
C ASP A 93 -1.49 0.01 -8.63
N CYS A 94 -0.67 0.43 -7.66
CA CYS A 94 -1.03 0.46 -6.24
C CYS A 94 -1.66 1.79 -5.82
N ASP A 95 -1.61 2.82 -6.68
CA ASP A 95 -2.29 4.10 -6.49
C ASP A 95 -3.62 4.16 -7.27
N HIS A 96 -3.99 3.05 -7.94
CA HIS A 96 -5.23 2.93 -8.68
C HIS A 96 -6.45 3.15 -7.77
N CYS A 97 -7.51 3.78 -8.28
CA CYS A 97 -8.72 4.09 -7.48
C CYS A 97 -9.50 2.86 -6.99
N GLY A 98 -9.20 1.67 -7.52
CA GLY A 98 -9.70 0.38 -7.05
C GLY A 98 -8.73 -0.40 -6.15
N ALA A 99 -7.51 0.10 -5.97
CA ALA A 99 -6.58 -0.46 -5.01
C ALA A 99 -7.11 -0.21 -3.59
N TYR A 100 -6.81 -1.14 -2.68
CA TYR A 100 -7.22 -1.00 -1.28
C TYR A 100 -6.14 -1.53 -0.37
N THR A 101 -6.19 -1.04 0.87
CA THR A 101 -5.16 -1.30 1.86
C THR A 101 -5.75 -2.04 3.05
N VAL A 102 -4.98 -2.97 3.60
CA VAL A 102 -5.27 -3.66 4.86
C VAL A 102 -4.06 -3.54 5.78
N GLU A 103 -4.32 -3.36 7.07
CA GLU A 103 -3.30 -3.44 8.10
C GLU A 103 -2.97 -4.91 8.37
N VAL A 104 -1.69 -5.18 8.57
CA VAL A 104 -1.14 -6.50 8.89
C VAL A 104 -0.39 -6.34 10.20
N VAL A 105 -0.90 -6.98 11.25
CA VAL A 105 -0.18 -7.07 12.52
C VAL A 105 0.94 -8.09 12.35
N LEU A 106 2.17 -7.66 12.60
CA LEU A 106 3.36 -8.48 12.50
C LEU A 106 3.54 -9.29 13.79
N GLU A 107 3.74 -10.60 13.64
CA GLU A 107 4.20 -11.44 14.75
C GLU A 107 5.72 -11.29 14.88
N CYS A 108 6.18 -10.28 15.61
CA CYS A 108 7.60 -10.05 15.84
C CYS A 108 8.14 -11.10 16.81
N THR A 109 9.04 -11.96 16.33
CA THR A 109 9.63 -13.05 17.12
C THR A 109 10.71 -12.51 18.06
N GLY A 110 10.29 -11.87 19.14
CA GLY A 110 11.15 -11.40 20.24
C GLY A 110 11.36 -12.43 21.36
N LYS A 111 11.18 -13.74 21.12
CA LYS A 111 11.56 -14.81 22.07
C LYS A 111 11.77 -16.14 21.34
N ASP A 112 12.99 -16.64 21.37
CA ASP A 112 13.19 -18.09 21.31
C ASP A 112 12.39 -18.72 22.47
N PRO A 113 11.57 -19.76 22.23
CA PRO A 113 11.05 -20.57 23.34
C PRO A 113 12.24 -21.28 23.99
N GLU A 114 12.48 -20.98 25.28
CA GLU A 114 13.39 -21.76 26.15
C GLU A 114 13.04 -23.26 26.15
#